data_AF-A0ABD0YX62-F1
#
_entry.id   AF-A0ABD0YX62-F1
#
_cell.length_a   1.000
_cell.length_b   1.000
_cell.length_c   1.000
_cell.angle_alpha   90.00
_cell.angle_beta   90.00
_cell.angle_gamma   90.00
#
_symmetry.space_group_name_H-M   'P 1'
#
loop_
_entity.id
_entity.type
_entity.pdbx_description
1 polymer ?
#
loop_
_entity_poly.entity_id
_entity_poly.type
_entity_poly.pdbx_seq_one_letter_code
_entity_poly.pdbx_strand_id
1 'polypeptide(L)'
;MGKPGHAGCDGDHNHDDTPEMGLQYSLYSKIDIENVECLNEAIEDSGKCVFKPWEERLNIEKFVESDADEELLFNIPFTGNIKLKGIIVVGGEDQSHPSKMRL
;
A
#
# COMPACT_ATOMS: atom_id res chain seq x y z
N MET A 1 -33.92 -1.32 47.90
CA MET A 1 -33.98 -0.50 46.66
C MET A 1 -32.67 -0.67 45.89
N GLY A 2 -32.65 -1.55 44.88
CA GLY A 2 -31.51 -1.70 43.97
C GLY A 2 -31.52 -0.60 42.92
N LYS A 3 -30.37 0.01 42.65
CA LYS A 3 -30.20 0.99 41.56
C LYS A 3 -29.80 0.26 40.27
N PRO A 4 -30.39 0.60 39.12
CA PRO A 4 -30.10 -0.08 37.86
C PRO A 4 -28.76 0.39 37.28
N GLY A 5 -28.07 -0.56 36.65
CA GLY A 5 -26.85 -0.31 35.88
C GLY A 5 -27.13 0.46 34.60
N HIS A 6 -26.12 1.18 34.13
CA HIS A 6 -26.04 1.63 32.75
C HIS A 6 -24.66 1.24 32.22
N ALA A 7 -24.68 0.22 31.37
CA ALA A 7 -23.57 -0.15 30.52
C ALA A 7 -23.45 0.89 29.40
N GLY A 8 -22.27 1.48 29.25
CA GLY A 8 -21.90 2.33 28.13
C GLY A 8 -20.47 1.99 27.74
N CYS A 9 -20.31 0.90 26.99
CA CYS A 9 -19.07 0.62 26.29
C CYS A 9 -19.13 1.38 24.97
N ASP A 10 -18.79 2.66 25.00
CA ASP A 10 -18.43 3.41 23.80
C ASP A 10 -17.00 3.03 23.46
N GLY A 11 -16.87 1.89 22.78
CA GLY A 11 -15.67 1.52 22.05
C GLY A 11 -15.53 2.42 20.83
N ASP A 12 -15.11 3.65 21.09
CA ASP A 12 -14.68 4.63 20.11
C ASP A 12 -13.45 4.05 19.39
N HIS A 13 -13.71 3.34 18.29
CA HIS A 13 -12.68 3.01 17.30
C HIS A 13 -12.35 4.28 16.53
N ASN A 14 -11.68 5.22 17.19
CA ASN A 14 -10.95 6.29 16.53
C ASN A 14 -9.88 5.62 15.66
N HIS A 15 -10.21 5.41 14.38
CA HIS A 15 -9.21 5.30 13.34
C HIS A 15 -8.57 6.68 13.24
N ASP A 16 -7.60 6.89 14.13
CA ASP A 16 -6.67 8.01 14.08
C ASP A 16 -5.77 7.78 12.85
N ASP A 17 -6.33 8.05 11.67
CA ASP A 17 -5.62 8.15 10.38
C ASP A 17 -4.80 9.45 10.38
N THR A 18 -3.95 9.62 11.40
CA THR A 18 -2.94 10.66 11.40
C THR A 18 -1.85 10.26 10.38
N PRO A 19 -1.57 11.10 9.36
CA PRO A 19 -0.49 10.86 8.40
C PRO A 19 0.89 10.64 9.07
N GLU A 20 1.03 11.11 10.30
CA GLU A 20 2.20 10.93 11.16
C GLU A 20 2.45 9.46 11.54
N MET A 21 1.40 8.63 11.58
CA MET A 21 1.53 7.19 11.84
C MET A 21 2.03 6.42 10.60
N GLY A 22 1.59 6.82 9.40
CA GLY A 22 2.03 6.21 8.13
C GLY A 22 3.54 6.31 7.88
N LEU A 23 4.17 7.37 8.40
CA LEU A 23 5.63 7.54 8.40
C LEU A 23 6.36 6.51 9.26
N GLN A 24 5.84 6.21 10.46
CA GLN A 24 6.47 5.25 11.37
C GLN A 24 6.32 3.79 10.91
N TYR A 25 5.32 3.51 10.08
CA TYR A 25 5.00 2.16 9.61
C TYR A 25 5.31 1.91 8.13
N SER A 26 6.01 2.83 7.45
CA SER A 26 6.40 2.61 6.05
C SER A 26 7.27 1.36 5.93
N LEU A 27 6.77 0.38 5.17
CA LEU A 27 7.50 -0.84 4.87
C LEU A 27 8.54 -0.64 3.76
N TYR A 28 8.64 0.55 3.17
CA TYR A 28 9.54 0.84 2.05
C TYR A 28 10.98 0.39 2.35
N SER A 29 11.54 0.77 3.50
CA SER A 29 12.90 0.37 3.90
C SER A 29 13.06 -1.12 4.24
N LYS A 30 11.97 -1.89 4.25
CA LYS A 30 11.94 -3.33 4.49
C LYS A 30 11.73 -4.13 3.22
N ILE A 31 11.42 -3.48 2.09
CA ILE A 31 11.30 -4.15 0.79
C ILE A 31 12.69 -4.43 0.25
N ASP A 32 12.90 -5.65 -0.23
CA ASP A 32 14.08 -6.02 -1.01
C ASP A 32 13.86 -5.65 -2.48
N ILE A 33 14.05 -4.36 -2.80
CA ILE A 33 13.74 -3.78 -4.11
C ILE A 33 14.51 -4.45 -5.25
N GLU A 34 15.73 -4.92 -4.98
CA GLU A 34 16.56 -5.59 -6.00
C GLU A 34 15.94 -6.90 -6.49
N ASN A 35 15.26 -7.62 -5.58
CA ASN A 35 14.63 -8.91 -5.83
C ASN A 35 13.11 -8.82 -6.05
N VAL A 36 12.53 -7.62 -6.14
CA VAL A 36 11.14 -7.44 -6.55
C VAL A 36 10.96 -7.96 -7.97
N GLU A 37 9.87 -8.68 -8.24
CA GLU A 37 9.51 -9.06 -9.60
C GLU A 37 8.14 -8.47 -9.94
N CYS A 38 8.02 -7.91 -11.13
CA CYS A 38 6.77 -7.44 -11.68
C CYS A 38 6.50 -8.18 -12.99
N LEU A 39 5.34 -8.84 -13.10
CA LEU A 39 4.91 -9.48 -14.34
C LEU A 39 3.87 -8.60 -15.04
N ASN A 40 3.83 -8.72 -16.37
CA ASN A 40 2.97 -7.97 -17.28
C ASN A 40 3.25 -6.46 -17.32
N GLU A 41 4.42 -6.02 -16.87
CA GLU A 41 4.88 -4.65 -17.07
C GLU A 41 5.24 -4.40 -18.53
N ALA A 42 4.85 -3.24 -19.07
CA ALA A 42 5.16 -2.81 -20.44
C ALA A 42 6.66 -2.53 -20.63
N ILE A 43 7.32 -2.08 -19.56
CA ILE A 43 8.76 -1.78 -19.53
C ILE A 43 9.37 -2.64 -18.43
N GLU A 44 10.37 -3.43 -18.81
CA GLU A 44 11.16 -4.26 -17.88
C GLU A 44 11.70 -3.41 -16.71
N ASP A 45 11.58 -3.93 -15.49
CA ASP A 45 12.00 -3.29 -14.23
C ASP A 45 11.25 -2.00 -13.84
N SER A 46 10.23 -1.58 -14.60
CA SER A 46 9.44 -0.39 -14.24
C SER A 46 8.64 -0.58 -12.96
N GLY A 47 8.16 -1.80 -12.69
CA GLY A 47 7.46 -2.16 -11.47
C GLY A 47 8.31 -2.04 -10.20
N LYS A 48 9.64 -2.09 -10.30
CA LYS A 48 10.53 -1.84 -9.14
C LYS A 48 10.60 -0.36 -8.78
N CYS A 49 10.41 0.52 -9.76
CA CYS A 49 10.59 1.95 -9.63
C CYS A 49 9.40 2.67 -8.95
N VAL A 50 8.29 1.98 -8.72
CA VAL A 50 7.06 2.56 -8.16
C VAL A 50 7.01 2.53 -6.62
N PHE A 51 7.87 1.74 -5.98
CA PHE A 51 8.04 1.76 -4.54
C PHE A 51 8.80 3.02 -4.13
N LYS A 52 8.17 3.85 -3.28
CA LYS A 52 8.68 5.18 -2.93
C LYS A 52 8.67 5.41 -1.43
N PRO A 53 9.58 6.25 -0.91
CA PRO A 53 9.46 6.76 0.44
C PRO A 53 8.18 7.60 0.57
N TRP A 54 7.70 7.74 1.80
CA TRP A 54 6.44 8.44 2.09
C TRP A 54 6.41 9.89 1.58
N GLU A 55 7.55 10.57 1.64
CA GLU A 55 7.72 11.96 1.17
C GLU A 55 7.47 12.08 -0.34
N GLU A 56 7.82 11.05 -1.11
CA GLU A 56 7.68 11.00 -2.57
C GLU A 56 6.42 10.24 -3.03
N ARG A 57 5.51 9.86 -2.13
CA ARG A 57 4.33 9.03 -2.47
C ARG A 57 3.40 9.63 -3.54
N LEU A 58 3.47 10.95 -3.75
CA LEU A 58 2.69 11.68 -4.77
C LEU A 58 3.52 12.01 -6.03
N ASN A 59 4.80 11.65 -6.07
CA ASN A 59 5.62 11.81 -7.26
C ASN A 59 5.12 10.79 -8.31
N ILE A 60 4.72 11.25 -9.49
CA ILE A 60 4.22 10.41 -10.60
C ILE A 60 5.24 10.22 -11.74
N GLU A 61 6.47 10.74 -11.59
CA GLU A 61 7.52 10.62 -12.61
C GLU A 61 7.91 9.16 -12.87
N LYS A 62 7.87 8.31 -11.82
CA LYS A 62 8.09 6.87 -11.92
C LYS A 62 6.77 6.14 -11.79
N PHE A 63 6.39 5.41 -12.83
CA PHE A 63 5.16 4.62 -12.88
C PHE A 63 5.44 3.28 -13.55
N VAL A 64 4.46 2.39 -13.44
CA VAL A 64 4.41 1.09 -14.10
C VAL A 64 3.13 1.07 -14.92
N GLU A 65 3.24 0.65 -16.16
CA GLU A 65 2.11 0.45 -17.06
C GLU A 65 2.04 -1.03 -17.39
N SER A 66 0.83 -1.56 -17.46
CA SER A 66 0.62 -2.93 -17.93
C SER A 66 0.75 -2.98 -19.45
N ASP A 67 1.36 -4.03 -19.99
CA ASP A 67 1.57 -4.17 -21.44
C ASP A 67 0.25 -4.45 -22.19
N ALA A 68 -0.02 -5.73 -22.50
CA ALA A 68 -1.21 -6.13 -23.26
C ALA A 68 -2.42 -6.48 -22.38
N ASP A 69 -2.18 -7.03 -21.19
CA ASP A 69 -3.22 -7.43 -20.24
C ASP A 69 -3.41 -6.32 -19.19
N GLU A 70 -4.64 -6.04 -18.76
CA GLU A 70 -4.95 -5.02 -17.73
C GLU A 70 -4.56 -5.43 -16.29
N GLU A 71 -3.70 -6.44 -16.14
CA GLU A 71 -3.34 -7.06 -14.87
C GLU A 71 -1.83 -7.00 -14.64
N LEU A 72 -1.41 -6.43 -13.50
CA LEU A 72 -0.02 -6.46 -13.03
C LEU A 72 0.11 -7.39 -11.83
N LEU A 73 1.19 -8.19 -11.81
CA LEU A 73 1.50 -9.06 -10.66
C LEU A 73 2.81 -8.63 -10.01
N PHE A 74 2.77 -8.36 -8.71
CA PHE A 74 3.94 -7.98 -7.93
C PHE A 74 4.33 -9.10 -6.97
N ASN A 75 5.56 -9.57 -7.07
CA ASN A 75 6.22 -10.39 -6.07
C ASN A 75 7.17 -9.48 -5.26
N ILE A 76 6.84 -9.23 -3.99
CA ILE A 76 7.54 -8.27 -3.14
C ILE A 76 8.21 -9.00 -1.98
N PRO A 77 9.49 -9.38 -2.11
CA PRO A 77 10.25 -9.92 -0.98
C PRO A 77 10.54 -8.83 0.06
N PHE A 78 10.47 -9.22 1.33
CA PHE A 78 10.84 -8.36 2.45
C PHE A 78 12.14 -8.86 3.10
N THR A 79 12.98 -7.93 3.52
CA THR A 79 14.28 -8.20 4.17
C THR A 79 14.16 -8.72 5.61
N GLY A 80 12.93 -8.91 6.12
CA GLY A 80 12.69 -9.43 7.45
C GLY A 80 11.21 -9.67 7.73
N ASN A 81 10.92 -10.06 8.98
CA ASN A 81 9.56 -10.32 9.43
C ASN A 81 8.79 -8.99 9.53
N ILE A 82 7.77 -8.83 8.69
CA ILE A 82 6.90 -7.66 8.72
C ILE A 82 5.47 -8.06 9.06
N LYS A 83 4.70 -7.09 9.55
CA LYS A 83 3.25 -7.21 9.67
C LYS A 83 2.61 -6.23 8.71
N LEU A 84 2.03 -6.75 7.65
CA LEU A 84 1.28 -5.93 6.69
C LEU A 84 0.01 -5.41 7.38
N LYS A 85 -0.13 -4.08 7.45
CA LYS A 85 -1.26 -3.39 8.07
C LYS A 85 -2.22 -2.81 7.03
N GLY A 86 -1.67 -2.33 5.92
CA GLY A 86 -2.41 -1.77 4.81
C GLY A 86 -1.49 -1.65 3.61
N ILE A 87 -2.11 -1.45 2.45
CA ILE A 87 -1.43 -1.17 1.18
C ILE A 87 -2.06 0.10 0.64
N ILE A 88 -1.22 1.00 0.15
CA ILE A 88 -1.65 2.23 -0.51
C ILE A 88 -1.26 2.09 -1.98
N VAL A 89 -2.26 2.19 -2.85
CA VAL A 89 -2.06 2.17 -4.30
C VAL A 89 -2.49 3.53 -4.84
N VAL A 90 -1.61 4.17 -5.58
CA VAL A 90 -1.89 5.42 -6.29
C VAL A 90 -1.97 5.07 -7.77
N GLY A 91 -3.15 5.17 -8.35
CA GLY A 91 -3.38 4.93 -9.77
C GLY A 91 -3.26 6.22 -10.60
N GLY A 92 -3.09 6.05 -11.92
CA GLY A 92 -3.07 7.17 -12.86
C GLY A 92 -4.46 7.76 -13.13
N GLU A 93 -4.48 8.84 -13.92
CA GLU A 93 -5.72 9.50 -14.37
C GLU A 93 -6.38 8.71 -15.51
N ASP A 94 -7.57 9.13 -15.96
CA ASP A 94 -8.23 8.58 -17.16
C ASP A 94 -8.47 7.05 -17.17
N GLN A 95 -8.85 6.48 -16.02
CA GLN A 95 -9.15 5.03 -15.84
C GLN A 95 -7.92 4.11 -15.92
N SER A 96 -6.69 4.65 -15.94
CA SER A 96 -5.44 3.89 -15.86
C SER A 96 -5.10 3.41 -14.44
N HIS A 97 -6.12 3.14 -13.62
CA HIS A 97 -5.98 2.72 -12.24
C HIS A 97 -6.55 1.31 -12.01
N PRO A 98 -5.96 0.51 -11.11
CA PRO A 98 -6.48 -0.81 -10.83
C PRO A 98 -7.87 -0.71 -10.20
N SER A 99 -8.84 -1.42 -10.77
CA SER A 99 -10.21 -1.48 -10.22
C SER A 99 -10.34 -2.53 -9.12
N LYS A 100 -9.41 -3.48 -9.05
CA LYS A 100 -9.39 -4.58 -8.07
C LYS A 100 -7.94 -4.87 -7.68
N MET A 101 -7.72 -5.18 -6.41
CA MET A 101 -6.43 -5.64 -5.90
C MET A 101 -6.65 -6.95 -5.13
N ARG A 102 -5.74 -7.90 -5.30
CA ARG A 102 -5.73 -9.17 -4.59
C ARG A 102 -4.35 -9.40 -3.98
N LEU A 103 -4.33 -10.03 -2.81
CA LEU A 103 -3.14 -10.43 -2.08
C LEU A 103 -3.15 -11.96 -1.91
#